data_AF-A0A9P8VP56-F1
#
_entry.id   AF-A0A9P8VP56-F1
#
_cell.length_a   1.000
_cell.length_b   1.000
_cell.length_c   1.000
_cell.angle_alpha   90.00
_cell.angle_beta   90.00
_cell.angle_gamma   90.00
#
_symmetry.space_group_name_H-M   'P 1'
#
loop_
_entity.id
_entity.type
_entity.pdbx_description
1 polymer ?
#
loop_
_entity_poly.entity_id
_entity_poly.type
_entity_poly.pdbx_seq_one_letter_code
_entity_poly.pdbx_strand_id
1 'polypeptide(L)'
;MAPRGNWRIYTKMFVAGSVCVIGGPAFTMWLTPTEEELFKKYNPELQKRSLERRDQTQAEFDAYVNKLKEYSRSNKPIWSAWEEELEKKKGVEKLEHQRKTEEMKLQQEAMRREAGIVSK
;
A
#
# COMPACT_ATOMS: atom_id res chain seq x y z
N MET A 1 54.68 23.35 6.20
CA MET A 1 54.71 23.15 4.74
C MET A 1 53.33 22.68 4.31
N ALA A 2 52.48 23.58 3.80
CA ALA A 2 51.11 23.22 3.41
C ALA A 2 51.15 22.29 2.18
N PRO A 3 50.40 21.16 2.16
CA PRO A 3 50.37 20.30 0.98
C PRO A 3 49.74 21.08 -0.17
N ARG A 4 50.45 21.18 -1.31
CA ARG A 4 49.89 21.72 -2.55
C ARG A 4 48.61 20.93 -2.85
N GLY A 5 47.45 21.60 -2.82
CA GLY A 5 46.15 20.95 -2.91
C GLY A 5 46.06 20.06 -4.15
N ASN A 6 45.88 18.76 -3.93
CA ASN A 6 45.91 17.76 -4.99
C ASN A 6 44.54 17.69 -5.70
N TRP A 7 44.08 18.82 -6.26
CA TRP A 7 42.77 18.98 -6.92
C TRP A 7 42.50 17.85 -7.91
N ARG A 8 43.50 17.45 -8.70
CA ARG A 8 43.39 16.34 -9.67
C ARG A 8 42.92 15.03 -9.04
N ILE A 9 43.31 14.73 -7.79
CA ILE A 9 42.85 13.53 -7.08
C ILE A 9 41.39 13.70 -6.66
N TYR A 10 41.02 14.84 -6.07
CA TYR A 10 39.64 15.10 -5.67
C TYR A 10 38.67 15.06 -6.85
N THR A 11 39.05 15.60 -8.02
CA THR A 11 38.25 15.48 -9.24
C THR A 11 38.08 14.03 -9.68
N LYS A 12 39.14 13.22 -9.68
CA LYS A 12 39.04 11.79 -10.02
C LYS A 12 38.15 11.03 -9.05
N MET A 13 38.26 11.31 -7.75
CA MET A 13 37.42 10.69 -6.73
C MET A 13 35.95 11.12 -6.87
N PHE A 14 35.68 12.38 -7.18
CA PHE A 14 34.32 12.86 -7.43
C PHE A 14 33.72 12.19 -8.67
N VAL A 15 34.45 12.14 -9.78
CA VAL A 15 33.98 11.47 -11.01
C VAL A 15 33.70 9.99 -10.76
N ALA A 16 34.63 9.26 -10.13
CA ALA A 16 34.43 7.85 -9.81
C ALA A 16 33.25 7.64 -8.86
N GLY A 17 33.12 8.48 -7.83
CA GLY A 17 32.00 8.44 -6.89
C GLY A 17 30.65 8.69 -7.57
N SER A 18 30.57 9.71 -8.44
CA SER A 18 29.36 10.01 -9.21
C SER A 18 28.98 8.87 -10.15
N VAL A 19 29.95 8.24 -10.81
CA VAL A 19 29.69 7.07 -11.66
C VAL A 19 29.16 5.90 -10.86
N CYS A 20 29.65 5.63 -9.66
CA CYS A 20 29.09 4.56 -8.82
C CYS A 20 27.68 4.88 -8.32
N VAL A 21 27.44 6.11 -7.84
CA VAL A 21 26.15 6.53 -7.27
C VAL A 21 25.05 6.63 -8.31
N ILE A 22 25.36 7.12 -9.52
CA ILE A 22 24.38 7.27 -10.60
C ILE A 22 24.34 6.02 -11.48
N GLY A 23 25.52 5.46 -11.79
CA GLY A 23 25.66 4.33 -12.70
C GLY A 23 25.04 3.05 -12.16
N GLY A 24 25.07 2.80 -10.84
CA GLY A 24 24.38 1.66 -10.24
C GLY A 24 22.87 1.69 -10.51
N PRO A 25 22.14 2.72 -10.03
CA PRO A 25 20.71 2.87 -10.29
C PRO A 25 20.38 2.94 -11.79
N ALA A 26 21.16 3.68 -12.59
CA ALA A 26 20.92 3.79 -14.03
C ALA A 26 21.06 2.44 -14.75
N PHE A 27 22.08 1.64 -14.38
CA PHE A 27 22.26 0.30 -14.93
C PHE A 27 21.11 -0.64 -14.54
N THR A 28 20.64 -0.57 -13.29
CA THR A 28 19.47 -1.36 -12.87
C THR A 28 18.20 -0.95 -13.60
N MET A 29 17.95 0.35 -13.80
CA MET A 29 16.79 0.84 -14.56
C MET A 29 16.86 0.43 -16.03
N TRP A 30 18.07 0.34 -16.59
CA TRP A 30 18.27 -0.12 -17.96
C TRP A 30 18.01 -1.62 -18.14
N LEU A 31 18.36 -2.44 -17.15
CA LEU A 31 18.15 -3.89 -17.17
C LEU A 31 16.72 -4.30 -16.81
N THR A 32 16.08 -3.54 -15.93
CA THR A 32 14.76 -3.92 -15.40
C THR A 32 13.73 -3.73 -16.51
N PRO A 33 13.01 -4.79 -16.92
CA PRO A 33 11.99 -4.68 -17.96
C PRO A 33 10.88 -3.72 -17.54
N THR A 34 10.35 -2.98 -18.50
CA THR A 34 9.25 -2.04 -18.25
C THR A 34 7.95 -2.78 -17.94
N GLU A 35 7.00 -2.11 -17.29
CA GLU A 35 5.71 -2.71 -16.91
C GLU A 35 4.95 -3.26 -18.13
N GLU A 36 5.05 -2.60 -19.28
CA GLU A 36 4.40 -3.05 -20.53
C GLU A 36 5.03 -4.34 -21.08
N GLU A 37 6.36 -4.47 -21.01
CA GLU A 37 7.06 -5.69 -21.41
C GLU A 37 6.77 -6.84 -20.45
N LEU A 38 6.61 -6.54 -19.16
CA LEU A 38 6.20 -7.51 -18.15
C LEU A 38 4.77 -7.97 -18.38
N PHE A 39 3.86 -7.03 -18.68
CA PHE A 39 2.45 -7.31 -18.97
C PHE A 39 2.29 -8.22 -20.20
N LYS A 40 3.06 -7.99 -21.27
CA LYS A 40 3.05 -8.84 -22.47
C LYS A 40 3.48 -10.29 -22.19
N LYS A 41 4.31 -10.51 -21.16
CA LYS A 41 4.76 -11.86 -20.75
C LYS A 41 3.75 -12.58 -19.86
N TYR A 42 2.70 -11.91 -19.37
CA TYR A 42 1.67 -12.53 -18.54
C TYR A 42 0.75 -13.45 -19.35
N ASN A 43 0.17 -14.44 -18.66
CA ASN A 43 -0.89 -15.29 -19.19
C ASN A 43 -2.13 -14.42 -19.53
N PRO A 44 -2.85 -14.67 -20.65
CA PRO A 44 -4.04 -13.90 -21.05
C PRO A 44 -5.10 -13.67 -19.96
N GLU A 45 -5.26 -14.59 -19.02
CA GLU A 45 -6.20 -14.44 -17.90
C GLU A 45 -5.74 -13.36 -16.91
N LEU A 46 -4.44 -13.30 -16.61
CA LEU A 46 -3.83 -12.28 -15.75
C LEU A 46 -3.80 -10.91 -16.43
N GLN A 47 -3.61 -10.86 -17.75
CA GLN A 47 -3.67 -9.61 -18.50
C GLN A 47 -5.05 -8.95 -18.36
N LYS A 48 -6.13 -9.73 -18.49
CA LYS A 48 -7.51 -9.22 -18.30
C LYS A 48 -7.73 -8.71 -16.88
N ARG A 49 -7.36 -9.50 -15.86
CA ARG A 49 -7.50 -9.07 -14.45
C ARG A 49 -6.71 -7.81 -14.14
N SER A 50 -5.50 -7.68 -14.69
CA SER A 50 -4.66 -6.49 -14.47
C SER A 50 -5.23 -5.25 -15.18
N LEU A 51 -5.89 -5.40 -16.32
CA LEU A 51 -6.60 -4.30 -16.99
C LEU A 51 -7.84 -3.88 -16.20
N GLU A 52 -8.63 -4.84 -15.73
CA GLU A 52 -9.83 -4.58 -14.91
C GLU A 52 -9.49 -3.94 -13.56
N ARG A 53 -8.37 -4.33 -12.95
CA ARG A 53 -7.92 -3.79 -11.66
C ARG A 53 -7.09 -2.53 -11.75
N ARG A 54 -6.72 -2.05 -12.94
CA ARG A 54 -5.78 -0.93 -13.08
C ARG A 54 -6.22 0.30 -12.31
N ASP A 55 -7.49 0.67 -12.44
CA ASP A 55 -8.05 1.84 -11.76
C ASP A 55 -8.16 1.62 -10.25
N GLN A 56 -8.46 0.39 -9.82
CA GLN A 56 -8.48 0.01 -8.40
C GLN A 56 -7.08 0.11 -7.80
N THR A 57 -6.07 -0.43 -8.48
CA THR A 57 -4.67 -0.37 -8.03
C THR A 57 -4.15 1.06 -7.96
N GLN A 58 -4.53 1.92 -8.91
CA GLN A 58 -4.19 3.34 -8.87
C GLN A 58 -4.83 4.03 -7.66
N ALA A 59 -6.13 3.78 -7.42
CA ALA A 59 -6.84 4.34 -6.28
C ALA A 59 -6.28 3.85 -4.93
N GLU A 60 -5.94 2.56 -4.83
CA GLU A 60 -5.31 1.97 -3.65
C GLU A 60 -3.93 2.58 -3.39
N PHE A 61 -3.14 2.81 -4.45
CA PHE A 61 -1.83 3.45 -4.35
C PHE A 61 -1.95 4.89 -3.87
N ASP A 62 -2.86 5.68 -4.45
CA ASP A 62 -3.10 7.06 -4.05
C ASP A 62 -3.58 7.14 -2.59
N ALA A 63 -4.49 6.24 -2.18
CA ALA A 63 -4.94 6.13 -0.80
C ALA A 63 -3.78 5.80 0.16
N TYR A 64 -2.90 4.87 -0.22
CA TYR A 64 -1.73 4.50 0.56
C TYR A 64 -0.75 5.67 0.72
N VAL A 65 -0.42 6.38 -0.37
CA VAL A 65 0.47 7.54 -0.32
C VAL A 65 -0.12 8.67 0.52
N ASN A 66 -1.43 8.90 0.44
CA ASN A 66 -2.11 9.88 1.29
C ASN A 66 -2.03 9.50 2.78
N LYS A 67 -2.20 8.22 3.12
CA LYS A 67 -2.00 7.72 4.49
C LYS A 67 -0.56 7.91 4.98
N LEU A 68 0.43 7.62 4.14
CA LEU A 68 1.83 7.87 4.48
C LEU A 68 2.11 9.37 4.75
N LYS A 69 1.54 10.26 3.94
CA LYS A 69 1.64 11.72 4.15
C LYS A 69 0.95 12.15 5.45
N GLU A 70 -0.15 11.52 5.84
CA GLU A 70 -0.81 11.75 7.13
C GLU A 70 0.10 11.32 8.28
N TYR A 71 0.68 10.12 8.20
CA TYR A 71 1.57 9.58 9.23
C TYR A 71 2.87 10.37 9.35
N SER A 72 3.45 10.82 8.25
CA SER A 72 4.70 11.60 8.26
C SER A 72 4.54 12.97 8.93
N ARG A 73 3.30 13.47 9.03
CA ARG A 73 2.99 14.72 9.75
C ARG A 73 2.87 14.49 11.26
N SER A 74 2.70 13.25 11.70
CA SER A 74 2.63 12.92 13.12
C SER A 74 4.05 12.73 13.68
N ASN A 75 4.28 13.21 14.91
CA ASN A 75 5.53 12.95 15.65
C ASN A 75 5.64 11.51 16.17
N LYS A 76 4.68 10.64 15.84
CA LYS A 76 4.70 9.23 16.21
C LYS A 76 5.45 8.44 15.14
N PRO A 77 6.19 7.39 15.52
CA PRO A 77 6.74 6.50 14.54
C PRO A 77 5.63 5.78 13.75
N ILE A 78 5.87 5.52 12.47
CA ILE A 78 4.87 5.00 11.52
C ILE A 78 4.23 3.69 12.02
N TRP A 79 5.01 2.81 12.66
CA TRP A 79 4.51 1.53 13.18
C TRP A 79 3.47 1.71 14.30
N SER A 80 3.66 2.68 15.20
CA SER A 80 2.69 2.96 16.26
C SER A 80 1.41 3.60 15.71
N ALA A 81 1.53 4.49 14.72
CA ALA A 81 0.37 5.07 14.04
C ALA A 81 -0.45 3.99 13.30
N TRP A 82 0.23 3.01 12.71
CA TRP A 82 -0.39 1.87 12.05
C TRP A 82 -1.15 0.97 13.04
N GLU A 83 -0.53 0.64 14.18
CA GLU A 83 -1.19 -0.17 15.24
C GLU A 83 -2.46 0.51 15.74
N GLU A 84 -2.43 1.82 15.99
CA GLU A 84 -3.60 2.60 16.41
C GLU A 84 -4.73 2.56 15.37
N GLU A 85 -4.43 2.68 14.07
CA GLU A 85 -5.45 2.53 13.02
C GLU A 85 -6.01 1.10 12.96
N LEU A 86 -5.17 0.09 13.17
CA LEU A 86 -5.57 -1.31 13.12
C LEU A 86 -6.49 -1.67 14.29
N GLU A 87 -6.22 -1.13 15.47
CA GLU A 87 -7.11 -1.22 16.64
C GLU A 87 -8.45 -0.51 16.41
N LYS A 88 -8.42 0.69 15.82
CA LYS A 88 -9.65 1.41 15.45
C LYS A 88 -10.48 0.63 14.44
N LYS A 89 -9.87 0.07 13.39
CA LYS A 89 -10.56 -0.77 12.39
C LYS A 89 -11.20 -1.99 13.02
N LYS A 90 -10.45 -2.72 13.87
CA LYS A 90 -10.99 -3.88 14.62
C LYS A 90 -12.16 -3.48 15.53
N GLY A 91 -12.10 -2.30 16.16
CA GLY A 91 -13.19 -1.77 16.97
C GLY A 91 -14.46 -1.51 16.15
N VAL A 92 -14.32 -0.84 15.00
CA VAL A 92 -15.43 -0.56 14.08
C VAL A 92 -16.02 -1.86 13.52
N GLU A 93 -15.19 -2.79 13.06
CA GLU A 93 -15.64 -4.09 12.53
C GLU A 93 -16.43 -4.90 13.57
N LYS A 94 -15.97 -4.91 14.83
CA LYS A 94 -16.71 -5.56 15.92
C LYS A 94 -18.08 -4.93 16.14
N LEU A 95 -18.16 -3.60 16.13
CA LEU A 95 -19.43 -2.88 16.29
C LEU A 95 -20.37 -3.14 15.11
N GLU A 96 -19.86 -3.13 13.87
CA GLU A 96 -20.66 -3.46 12.69
C GLU A 96 -21.16 -4.90 12.70
N HIS A 97 -20.33 -5.85 13.12
CA HIS A 97 -20.72 -7.25 13.25
C HIS A 97 -21.81 -7.43 14.30
N GLN A 98 -21.70 -6.75 15.45
CA GLN A 98 -22.73 -6.77 16.49
C GLN A 98 -24.06 -6.22 15.95
N ARG A 99 -24.04 -5.05 15.30
CA ARG A 99 -25.24 -4.44 14.69
C ARG A 99 -25.90 -5.36 13.66
N LYS A 100 -25.13 -5.95 12.75
CA LYS A 100 -25.65 -6.91 11.77
C LYS A 100 -26.25 -8.14 12.44
N THR A 101 -25.64 -8.61 13.53
CA THR A 101 -26.17 -9.76 14.29
C THR A 101 -27.48 -9.43 14.98
N GLU A 102 -27.61 -8.23 15.55
CA GLU A 102 -28.84 -7.74 16.17
C GLU A 102 -29.96 -7.56 15.13
N GLU A 103 -29.63 -6.95 13.98
CA GLU A 103 -30.56 -6.79 12.85
C GLU A 103 -31.05 -8.15 12.32
N MET A 104 -30.17 -9.15 12.18
CA MET A 104 -30.56 -10.50 11.78
C MET A 104 -31.47 -11.18 12.82
N LYS A 105 -31.23 -10.98 14.13
CA LYS A 105 -32.10 -11.51 15.19
C LYS A 105 -33.49 -10.86 15.15
N LEU A 106 -33.55 -9.54 15.00
CA LEU A 106 -34.80 -8.80 14.84
C LEU A 106 -35.60 -9.27 13.61
N GLN A 107 -34.93 -9.51 12.48
CA GLN A 107 -35.55 -10.06 11.28
C GLN A 107 -36.08 -11.49 11.50
N GLN A 108 -35.33 -12.35 12.19
CA GLN A 108 -35.78 -13.70 12.54
C GLN A 108 -37.00 -13.68 13.47
N GLU A 109 -37.04 -12.75 14.44
CA GLU A 109 -38.18 -12.59 15.34
C GLU A 109 -39.43 -12.07 14.62
N ALA A 110 -39.28 -11.12 13.70
CA ALA A 110 -40.38 -10.65 12.87
C ALA A 110 -40.96 -11.78 11.99
N MET A 111 -40.09 -12.56 11.34
CA MET A 111 -40.49 -13.72 10.54
C MET A 111 -41.18 -14.81 11.39
N ARG A 112 -40.73 -15.04 12.63
CA ARG A 112 -41.38 -15.98 13.57
C ARG A 112 -42.76 -15.50 14.03
N ARG A 113 -42.94 -14.20 14.22
CA ARG A 113 -44.24 -13.59 14.56
C ARG A 113 -45.22 -13.68 13.40
N GLU A 114 -44.76 -13.44 12.17
CA GLU A 114 -45.58 -13.54 10.95
C GLU A 114 -45.93 -14.99 10.56
N ALA A 115 -45.02 -15.94 10.82
CA ALA A 115 -45.25 -17.38 10.55
C ALA A 115 -46.18 -18.06 11.57
N GLY A 116 -46.72 -17.35 12.56
CA GLY A 116 -47.70 -17.88 13.51
C GLY A 116 -47.20 -18.98 14.45
N ILE A 117 -45.89 -19.15 14.62
CA ILE A 117 -45.29 -20.20 15.48
C ILE A 117 -45.15 -19.72 16.94
N VAL A 118 -46.14 -19.00 17.45
CA VAL A 118 -46.33 -18.86 18.91
C VAL A 118 -47.33 -19.94 19.32
N SER A 119 -46.84 -21.17 19.34
CA SER A 119 -47.55 -22.29 19.99
C SER A 119 -47.39 -22.13 21.49
N LYS A 120 -48.51 -21.85 22.15
CA LYS A 120 -48.91 -22.12 23.55
C LYS A 120 -47.82 -22.23 24.61
#